data_AF-A0A833GMY5-F1
#
_entry.id   AF-A0A833GMY5-F1
#
_cell.length_a   1.000
_cell.length_b   1.000
_cell.length_c   1.000
_cell.angle_alpha   90.00
_cell.angle_beta   90.00
_cell.angle_gamma   90.00
#
_symmetry.space_group_name_H-M   'P 1'
#
loop_
_entity.id
_entity.type
_entity.pdbx_description
1 polymer ?
#
loop_
_entity_poly.entity_id
_entity_poly.type
_entity_poly.pdbx_seq_one_letter_code
_entity_poly.pdbx_strand_id
1 'polypeptide(L)'
;MTRFALERYLYRLSRSPYADAFVLKGAALFVVWAGSDARPTRDVDLLARVEADLATVRRTVAAICRTEVEPDGLNFQPEAMQIEAIQALRQFGGFRVIVPVLLGRTRLQVQIDLGFGDAVTPAPQHLTYPTLLNFPAPQLAAYHMETVIAEKLEAMIKLGTLNTRTKDYYDLLI
;
A
#
# COMPACT_ATOMS: atom_id res chain seq x y z
N MET A 1 -4.38 -1.02 15.53
CA MET A 1 -4.07 0.42 15.31
C MET A 1 -3.39 0.65 13.97
N THR A 2 -2.33 -0.07 13.60
CA THR A 2 -1.66 0.06 12.29
C THR A 2 -2.61 -0.13 11.10
N ARG A 3 -3.47 -1.17 11.12
CA ARG A 3 -4.47 -1.40 10.07
C ARG A 3 -5.37 -0.18 9.84
N PHE A 4 -5.86 0.45 10.92
CA PHE A 4 -6.68 1.65 10.83
C PHE A 4 -5.90 2.81 10.19
N ALA A 5 -4.65 3.04 10.60
CA ALA A 5 -3.82 4.10 10.00
C ALA A 5 -3.55 3.87 8.50
N LEU A 6 -3.30 2.62 8.08
CA LEU A 6 -3.13 2.25 6.67
C LEU A 6 -4.42 2.46 5.86
N GLU A 7 -5.55 2.00 6.38
CA GLU A 7 -6.87 2.20 5.77
C GLU A 7 -7.21 3.68 5.59
N ARG A 8 -6.92 4.50 6.61
CA ARG A 8 -7.15 5.94 6.55
C ARG A 8 -6.15 6.69 5.67
N TYR A 9 -4.94 6.16 5.48
CA TYR A 9 -4.02 6.62 4.44
C TYR A 9 -4.58 6.30 3.04
N LEU A 10 -5.03 5.07 2.81
CA LEU A 10 -5.67 4.67 1.56
C LEU A 10 -6.93 5.49 1.25
N TYR A 11 -7.72 5.83 2.26
CA TYR A 11 -8.86 6.72 2.09
C TYR A 11 -8.41 8.10 1.62
N ARG A 12 -7.42 8.72 2.27
CA ARG A 12 -6.83 10.00 1.83
C ARG A 12 -6.30 9.92 0.40
N LEU A 13 -5.61 8.82 0.04
CA LEU A 13 -5.17 8.59 -1.34
C LEU A 13 -6.36 8.62 -2.31
N SER A 14 -7.44 7.89 -2.02
CA SER A 14 -8.64 7.85 -2.86
C SER A 14 -9.38 9.18 -3.00
N ARG A 15 -9.17 10.10 -2.05
CA ARG A 15 -9.76 11.46 -2.06
C ARG A 15 -8.81 12.52 -2.60
N SER A 16 -7.55 12.16 -2.85
CA SER A 16 -6.52 13.08 -3.32
C SER A 16 -6.53 13.23 -4.84
N PRO A 17 -5.89 14.28 -5.39
CA PRO A 17 -5.65 14.40 -6.84
C PRO A 17 -4.79 13.27 -7.44
N TYR A 18 -4.23 12.39 -6.60
CA TYR A 18 -3.37 11.28 -7.01
C TYR A 18 -4.08 9.92 -7.04
N ALA A 19 -5.40 9.88 -6.86
CA ALA A 19 -6.16 8.62 -6.79
C ALA A 19 -5.86 7.68 -7.99
N ASP A 20 -5.79 8.23 -9.21
CA ASP A 20 -5.52 7.47 -10.44
C ASP A 20 -4.02 7.26 -10.73
N ALA A 21 -3.15 7.90 -9.94
CA ALA A 21 -1.70 7.79 -10.07
C ALA A 21 -1.11 6.59 -9.31
N PHE A 22 -1.93 5.86 -8.54
CA PHE A 22 -1.50 4.71 -7.76
C PHE A 22 -2.45 3.53 -7.95
N VAL A 23 -1.88 2.32 -7.92
CA VAL A 23 -2.64 1.08 -7.97
C VAL A 23 -2.27 0.23 -6.76
N LEU A 24 -3.26 -0.16 -5.96
CA LEU A 24 -3.08 -1.03 -4.80
C LEU A 24 -2.68 -2.44 -5.25
N LYS A 25 -1.67 -3.01 -4.58
CA LYS A 25 -1.20 -4.38 -4.83
C LYS A 25 -0.83 -5.09 -3.52
N GLY A 26 -0.30 -6.29 -3.66
CA GLY A 26 0.31 -7.02 -2.55
C GLY A 26 -0.67 -7.48 -1.48
N ALA A 27 -0.17 -7.63 -0.26
CA ALA A 27 -0.88 -8.32 0.82
C ALA A 27 -2.12 -7.57 1.33
N ALA A 28 -2.19 -6.25 1.13
CA ALA A 28 -3.35 -5.46 1.54
C ALA A 28 -4.64 -5.91 0.83
N LEU A 29 -4.55 -6.44 -0.39
CA LEU A 29 -5.71 -6.92 -1.15
C LEU A 29 -6.37 -8.16 -0.55
N PHE A 30 -5.66 -8.94 0.27
CA PHE A 30 -6.26 -10.09 0.95
C PHE A 30 -7.36 -9.69 1.93
N VAL A 31 -7.31 -8.46 2.48
CA VAL A 31 -8.41 -7.94 3.32
C VAL A 31 -9.71 -7.82 2.51
N VAL A 32 -9.62 -7.55 1.22
CA VAL A 32 -10.77 -7.45 0.32
C VAL A 32 -11.37 -8.84 0.06
N TRP A 33 -10.54 -9.87 -0.09
CA TRP A 33 -10.97 -11.21 -0.50
C TRP A 33 -11.30 -12.13 0.67
N ALA A 34 -10.49 -12.10 1.72
CA ALA A 34 -10.59 -12.99 2.88
C ALA A 34 -11.14 -12.30 4.15
N GLY A 35 -11.39 -10.99 4.11
CA GLY A 35 -12.04 -10.27 5.21
C GLY A 35 -11.29 -10.38 6.55
N SER A 36 -11.91 -11.01 7.54
CA SER A 36 -11.33 -11.24 8.87
C SER A 36 -10.24 -12.31 8.89
N ASP A 37 -10.23 -13.21 7.91
CA ASP A 37 -9.26 -14.31 7.82
C ASP A 37 -7.95 -13.85 7.18
N ALA A 38 -7.95 -12.66 6.57
CA ALA A 38 -6.75 -12.03 6.06
C ALA A 38 -5.76 -11.77 7.20
N ARG A 39 -4.51 -12.23 7.01
CA ARG A 39 -3.45 -11.93 7.98
C ARG A 39 -3.24 -10.41 8.07
N PRO A 40 -2.86 -9.88 9.25
CA PRO A 40 -2.51 -8.47 9.39
C PRO A 40 -1.36 -8.08 8.45
N THR A 41 -1.55 -7.01 7.68
CA THR A 41 -0.48 -6.32 6.95
C THR A 41 0.09 -5.16 7.78
N ARG A 42 1.38 -4.89 7.63
CA ARG A 42 2.09 -3.80 8.33
C ARG A 42 2.35 -2.61 7.43
N ASP A 43 2.24 -2.83 6.14
CA ASP A 43 2.55 -1.93 5.05
C ASP A 43 1.45 -1.98 3.98
N VAL A 44 1.53 -1.00 3.09
CA VAL A 44 0.74 -0.98 1.86
C VAL A 44 1.68 -0.93 0.67
N ASP A 45 1.50 -1.87 -0.27
CA ASP A 45 2.22 -1.89 -1.53
C ASP A 45 1.39 -1.17 -2.61
N LEU A 46 2.00 -0.18 -3.26
CA LEU A 46 1.40 0.54 -4.38
C LEU A 46 2.30 0.46 -5.61
N LEU A 47 1.69 0.29 -6.79
CA LEU A 47 2.34 0.65 -8.05
C LEU A 47 2.10 2.13 -8.30
N ALA A 48 3.17 2.90 -8.38
CA ALA A 48 3.15 4.33 -8.66
C ALA A 48 3.29 4.60 -10.16
N ARG A 49 2.46 5.52 -10.67
CA ARG A 49 2.47 6.05 -12.05
C ARG A 49 2.92 7.50 -12.10
N VAL A 50 3.76 7.90 -11.14
CA VAL A 50 4.46 9.19 -11.09
C VAL A 50 5.93 9.00 -11.41
N GLU A 51 6.67 10.09 -11.57
CA GLU A 51 8.12 10.03 -11.75
C GLU A 51 8.80 9.32 -10.55
N ALA A 52 9.72 8.42 -10.87
CA ALA A 52 10.44 7.59 -9.91
C ALA A 52 11.63 8.33 -9.29
N ASP A 53 11.38 9.50 -8.71
CA ASP A 53 12.39 10.32 -8.03
C ASP A 53 11.96 10.70 -6.61
N LEU A 54 12.96 10.95 -5.76
CA LEU A 54 12.75 11.24 -4.34
C LEU A 54 11.89 12.49 -4.09
N ALA A 55 12.04 13.53 -4.92
CA ALA A 55 11.33 14.78 -4.74
C ALA A 55 9.84 14.62 -5.10
N THR A 56 9.55 13.93 -6.21
CA THR A 56 8.17 13.60 -6.62
C THR A 56 7.49 12.69 -5.62
N VAL A 57 8.17 11.65 -5.13
CA VAL A 57 7.62 10.76 -4.09
C VAL A 57 7.31 11.54 -2.82
N ARG A 58 8.26 12.33 -2.31
CA ARG A 58 8.06 13.14 -1.10
C ARG A 58 6.88 14.09 -1.25
N ARG A 59 6.82 14.83 -2.36
CA ARG A 59 5.74 15.79 -2.65
C ARG A 59 4.38 15.09 -2.69
N THR A 60 4.30 13.97 -3.40
CA THR A 60 3.07 13.23 -3.63
C THR A 60 2.54 12.61 -2.34
N VAL A 61 3.39 11.88 -1.60
CA VAL A 61 2.99 11.29 -0.31
C VAL A 61 2.61 12.37 0.70
N ALA A 62 3.34 13.50 0.74
CA ALA A 62 2.98 14.60 1.62
C ALA A 62 1.61 15.20 1.30
N ALA A 63 1.30 15.36 0.01
CA ALA A 63 0.00 15.88 -0.44
C ALA A 63 -1.14 14.91 -0.11
N ILE A 64 -0.93 13.59 -0.26
CA ILE A 64 -1.89 12.57 0.17
C ILE A 64 -2.12 12.66 1.69
N CYS A 65 -1.07 12.72 2.50
CA CYS A 65 -1.20 12.85 3.96
C CYS A 65 -1.97 14.10 4.40
N ARG A 66 -1.87 15.20 3.63
CA ARG A 66 -2.56 16.47 3.88
C ARG A 66 -3.96 16.57 3.25
N THR A 67 -4.42 15.53 2.57
CA THR A 67 -5.77 15.52 1.98
C THR A 67 -6.81 15.62 3.10
N GLU A 68 -7.66 16.63 3.03
CA GLU A 68 -8.73 16.86 4.00
C GLU A 68 -9.79 15.75 3.89
N VAL A 69 -10.15 15.20 5.04
CA VAL A 69 -11.12 14.12 5.21
C VAL A 69 -11.93 14.35 6.47
N GLU A 70 -13.01 13.61 6.65
CA GLU A 70 -13.77 13.61 7.90
C GLU A 70 -12.85 13.28 9.09
N PRO A 71 -13.04 13.91 10.27
CA PRO A 71 -12.18 13.70 11.42
C PRO A 71 -12.09 12.22 11.82
N ASP A 72 -10.95 11.60 11.53
CA ASP A 72 -10.66 10.20 11.86
C ASP A 72 -9.66 10.06 13.01
N GLY A 73 -9.29 11.18 13.63
CA GLY A 73 -8.40 11.25 14.79
C GLY A 73 -6.92 11.05 14.46
N LEU A 74 -6.56 10.83 13.19
CA LEU A 74 -5.18 10.62 12.77
C LEU A 74 -4.53 11.94 12.33
N ASN A 75 -3.35 12.19 12.88
CA ASN A 75 -2.49 13.29 12.47
C ASN A 75 -1.23 12.71 11.81
N PHE A 76 -1.19 12.75 10.48
CA PHE A 76 -0.03 12.35 9.69
C PHE A 76 1.03 13.46 9.72
N GLN A 77 2.30 13.09 9.90
CA GLN A 77 3.42 14.03 10.00
C GLN A 77 4.35 13.90 8.78
N PRO A 78 3.93 14.35 7.58
CA PRO A 78 4.71 14.17 6.37
C PRO A 78 6.06 14.89 6.39
N GLU A 79 6.21 15.94 7.19
CA GLU A 79 7.48 16.66 7.38
C GLU A 79 8.55 15.78 8.00
N ALA A 80 8.15 14.79 8.81
CA ALA A 80 9.02 13.83 9.47
C ALA A 80 9.14 12.49 8.71
N MET A 81 8.65 12.41 7.47
CA MET A 81 8.70 11.16 6.71
C MET A 81 10.14 10.78 6.32
N GLN A 82 10.43 9.50 6.43
CA GLN A 82 11.66 8.88 5.96
C GLN A 82 11.38 8.19 4.63
N ILE A 83 12.30 8.33 3.67
CA ILE A 83 12.18 7.70 2.35
C ILE A 83 13.52 7.02 2.06
N GLU A 84 13.47 5.73 1.76
CA GLU A 84 14.63 4.94 1.35
C GLU A 84 14.38 4.31 -0.01
N ALA A 85 15.41 4.27 -0.85
CA ALA A 85 15.36 3.48 -2.07
C ALA A 85 15.45 2.00 -1.70
N ILE A 86 14.54 1.20 -2.24
CA ILE A 86 14.53 -0.25 -2.07
C ILE A 86 14.81 -0.93 -3.40
N GLN A 87 15.65 -1.96 -3.39
CA GLN A 87 15.81 -2.81 -4.58
C GLN A 87 14.56 -3.68 -4.72
N ALA A 88 13.89 -3.59 -5.86
CA ALA A 88 12.82 -4.51 -6.19
C ALA A 88 13.42 -5.85 -6.65
N LEU A 89 12.63 -6.93 -6.56
CA LEU A 89 12.91 -8.18 -7.27
C LEU A 89 12.74 -8.05 -8.80
N ARG A 90 12.36 -6.85 -9.27
CA ARG A 90 12.05 -6.50 -10.66
C ARG A 90 13.02 -5.46 -11.22
N GLN A 91 12.88 -5.18 -12.52
CA GLN A 91 13.80 -4.37 -13.31
C GLN A 91 13.91 -2.91 -12.83
N PHE A 92 12.87 -2.36 -12.22
CA PHE A 92 12.85 -1.00 -11.68
C PHE A 92 12.82 -1.06 -10.15
N GLY A 93 13.68 -0.27 -9.50
CA GLY A 93 13.69 -0.12 -8.04
C GLY A 93 12.41 0.52 -7.50
N GLY A 94 12.34 0.70 -6.18
CA GLY A 94 11.20 1.31 -5.51
C GLY A 94 11.62 2.28 -4.41
N PHE A 95 10.63 2.87 -3.76
CA PHE A 95 10.82 3.67 -2.57
C PHE A 95 9.97 3.12 -1.44
N ARG A 96 10.57 2.91 -0.27
CA ARG A 96 9.84 2.72 0.97
C ARG A 96 9.72 4.07 1.67
N VAL A 97 8.49 4.42 2.03
CA VAL A 97 8.17 5.65 2.74
C VAL A 97 7.58 5.31 4.11
N ILE A 98 8.21 5.79 5.16
CA ILE A 98 7.71 5.69 6.54
C ILE A 98 7.19 7.06 6.96
N VAL A 99 5.89 7.14 7.24
CA VAL A 99 5.23 8.36 7.72
C VAL A 99 4.86 8.17 9.19
N PRO A 100 5.38 9.00 10.12
CA PRO A 100 4.91 9.03 11.49
C PRO A 100 3.46 9.54 11.57
N VAL A 101 2.64 8.91 12.42
CA VAL A 101 1.23 9.24 12.59
C VAL A 101 0.90 9.27 14.08
N LEU A 102 0.12 10.26 14.52
CA LEU A 102 -0.42 10.32 15.87
C LEU A 102 -1.90 9.97 15.86
N LEU A 103 -2.32 9.13 16.81
CA LEU A 103 -3.73 8.93 17.16
C LEU A 103 -3.91 9.38 18.62
N GLY A 104 -4.38 10.61 18.82
CA GLY A 104 -4.32 11.26 20.12
C GLY A 104 -2.87 11.38 20.63
N ARG A 105 -2.53 10.65 21.71
CA ARG A 105 -1.16 10.58 22.26
C ARG A 105 -0.36 9.37 21.75
N THR A 106 -0.99 8.44 21.06
CA THR A 106 -0.33 7.22 20.59
C THR A 106 0.46 7.50 19.31
N ARG A 107 1.73 7.10 19.30
CA ARG A 107 2.60 7.16 18.11
C ARG A 107 2.46 5.88 17.31
N LEU A 108 2.22 6.04 16.02
CA LEU A 108 2.12 5.00 15.01
C LEU A 108 3.03 5.37 13.83
N GLN A 109 3.21 4.42 12.92
CA GLN A 109 3.84 4.66 11.64
C GLN A 109 3.05 3.96 10.55
N VAL A 110 2.99 4.59 9.39
CA VAL A 110 2.47 4.02 8.15
C VAL A 110 3.64 3.78 7.21
N GLN A 111 3.81 2.53 6.78
CA GLN A 111 4.79 2.15 5.77
C GLN A 111 4.09 2.01 4.42
N ILE A 112 4.63 2.68 3.41
CA ILE A 112 4.14 2.69 2.04
C ILE A 112 5.31 2.26 1.14
N ASP A 113 5.16 1.12 0.48
CA ASP A 113 6.15 0.60 -0.45
C ASP A 113 5.67 0.91 -1.88
N LEU A 114 6.46 1.71 -2.59
CA LEU A 114 6.16 2.18 -3.96
C LEU A 114 7.02 1.42 -4.97
N GLY A 115 6.38 0.66 -5.84
CA GLY A 115 6.98 0.12 -7.06
C GLY A 115 6.71 0.99 -8.27
N PHE A 116 7.54 0.88 -9.31
CA PHE A 116 7.45 1.69 -10.55
C PHE A 116 7.64 0.81 -11.79
N GLY A 117 7.12 1.27 -12.93
CA GLY A 117 7.46 0.71 -14.24
C GLY A 117 6.89 -0.68 -14.56
N ASP A 118 6.13 -1.29 -13.65
CA ASP A 118 5.53 -2.60 -13.90
C ASP A 118 4.33 -2.48 -14.87
N ALA A 119 4.36 -3.29 -15.92
CA ALA A 119 3.16 -3.53 -16.73
C ALA A 119 2.19 -4.40 -15.92
N VAL A 120 0.93 -3.98 -15.83
CA VAL A 120 -0.12 -4.71 -15.10
C VAL A 120 -1.05 -5.35 -16.11
N THR A 121 -1.18 -6.67 -16.04
CA THR A 121 -2.10 -7.46 -16.89
C THR A 121 -2.87 -8.45 -16.00
N PRO A 122 -4.21 -8.48 -16.11
CA PRO A 122 -5.08 -7.54 -16.85
C PRO A 122 -4.98 -6.09 -16.31
N ALA A 123 -5.58 -5.13 -17.00
CA ALA A 123 -5.60 -3.74 -16.56
C ALA A 123 -6.20 -3.63 -15.14
N PRO A 124 -5.73 -2.69 -14.28
CA PRO A 124 -6.27 -2.57 -12.92
C PRO A 124 -7.78 -2.39 -12.87
N GLN A 125 -8.40 -2.96 -11.83
CA GLN A 125 -9.82 -2.80 -11.55
C GLN A 125 -10.05 -1.82 -10.41
N HIS A 126 -11.22 -1.17 -10.40
CA HIS A 126 -11.64 -0.38 -9.24
C HIS A 126 -12.23 -1.30 -8.17
N LEU A 127 -11.88 -1.05 -6.91
CA LEU A 127 -12.49 -1.71 -5.77
C LEU A 127 -12.80 -0.73 -4.63
N THR A 128 -13.75 -1.16 -3.80
CA THR A 128 -14.02 -0.54 -2.50
C THR A 128 -13.25 -1.31 -1.42
N TYR A 129 -12.31 -0.64 -0.74
CA TYR A 129 -11.51 -1.27 0.29
C TYR A 129 -12.29 -1.35 1.62
N PRO A 130 -12.33 -2.50 2.31
CA PRO A 130 -13.09 -2.63 3.55
C PRO A 130 -12.59 -1.71 4.68
N THR A 131 -13.53 -1.21 5.49
CA THR A 131 -13.21 -0.38 6.66
C THR A 131 -13.32 -1.15 7.97
N LEU A 132 -12.44 -0.83 8.93
CA LEU A 132 -12.44 -1.41 10.27
C LEU A 132 -13.52 -0.78 11.16
N LEU A 133 -13.78 0.51 10.96
CA LEU A 133 -14.77 1.30 11.70
C LEU A 133 -15.75 1.93 10.70
N ASN A 134 -16.78 2.61 11.23
CA ASN A 134 -17.85 3.20 10.44
C ASN A 134 -17.42 4.54 9.80
N PHE A 135 -16.39 4.49 8.95
CA PHE A 135 -15.91 5.58 8.12
C PHE A 135 -16.18 5.30 6.64
N PRO A 136 -16.18 6.33 5.77
CA PRO A 136 -16.26 6.12 4.34
C PRO A 136 -15.09 5.26 3.82
N ALA A 137 -15.42 4.36 2.90
CA ALA A 137 -14.49 3.38 2.36
C ALA A 137 -13.59 3.96 1.26
N PRO A 138 -12.29 3.58 1.20
CA PRO A 138 -11.41 3.93 0.09
C PRO A 138 -11.90 3.34 -1.24
N GLN A 139 -11.90 4.15 -2.30
CA GLN A 139 -12.14 3.70 -3.68
C GLN A 139 -10.82 3.75 -4.44
N LEU A 140 -10.31 2.60 -4.88
CA LEU A 140 -8.93 2.48 -5.38
C LEU A 140 -8.88 1.70 -6.68
N ALA A 141 -7.95 2.06 -7.56
CA ALA A 141 -7.47 1.12 -8.57
C ALA A 141 -6.62 0.05 -7.89
N ALA A 142 -6.76 -1.20 -8.29
CA ALA A 142 -6.12 -2.34 -7.65
C ALA A 142 -5.77 -3.45 -8.64
N TYR A 143 -4.79 -4.26 -8.25
CA TYR A 143 -4.46 -5.47 -8.98
C TYR A 143 -5.59 -6.48 -8.90
N HIS A 144 -5.70 -7.27 -9.96
CA HIS A 144 -6.52 -8.45 -9.96
C HIS A 144 -5.93 -9.54 -9.07
N MET A 145 -6.80 -10.43 -8.57
CA MET A 145 -6.39 -11.54 -7.71
C MET A 145 -5.38 -12.44 -8.42
N GLU A 146 -5.67 -12.78 -9.68
CA GLU A 146 -4.79 -13.57 -10.55
C GLU A 146 -3.41 -12.92 -10.72
N THR A 147 -3.33 -11.58 -10.83
CA THR A 147 -2.05 -10.87 -10.91
C THR A 147 -1.28 -11.03 -9.60
N VAL A 148 -1.92 -10.80 -8.44
CA VAL A 148 -1.27 -10.91 -7.13
C VAL A 148 -0.77 -12.34 -6.87
N ILE A 149 -1.57 -13.34 -7.20
CA ILE A 149 -1.18 -14.76 -7.12
C ILE A 149 0.04 -15.04 -8.00
N ALA A 150 0.04 -14.54 -9.24
CA ALA A 150 1.16 -14.70 -10.16
C ALA A 150 2.44 -14.05 -9.62
N GLU A 151 2.39 -12.84 -9.05
CA GLU A 151 3.57 -12.18 -8.47
C GLU A 151 4.15 -12.96 -7.28
N LYS A 152 3.27 -13.50 -6.41
CA LYS A 152 3.69 -14.32 -5.28
C LYS A 152 4.36 -15.61 -5.74
N LEU A 153 3.76 -16.30 -6.70
CA LEU A 153 4.32 -17.52 -7.27
C LEU A 153 5.68 -17.25 -7.94
N GLU A 154 5.79 -16.18 -8.72
CA GLU A 154 7.05 -15.74 -9.33
C GLU A 154 8.12 -15.49 -8.27
N ALA A 155 7.79 -14.74 -7.21
CA ALA A 155 8.72 -14.45 -6.12
C ALA A 155 9.16 -15.72 -5.39
N MET A 156 8.25 -16.66 -5.15
CA MET A 156 8.55 -17.94 -4.53
C MET A 156 9.52 -18.77 -5.37
N ILE A 157 9.31 -18.81 -6.69
CA ILE A 157 10.18 -19.55 -7.62
C ILE A 157 11.56 -18.88 -7.72
N LYS A 158 11.61 -17.55 -7.89
CA LYS A 158 12.87 -16.78 -8.01
C LYS A 158 13.75 -16.87 -6.77
N LEU A 159 13.14 -16.86 -5.57
CA LEU A 159 13.88 -16.90 -4.31
C LEU A 159 14.30 -18.32 -3.91
N GLY A 160 13.63 -19.36 -4.42
CA GLY A 160 14.01 -20.76 -4.22
C GLY A 160 14.27 -21.11 -2.76
N THR A 161 15.45 -21.67 -2.47
CA THR A 161 15.88 -22.08 -1.12
C THR A 161 16.24 -20.91 -0.19
N LEU A 162 16.38 -19.69 -0.69
CA LEU A 162 16.61 -18.47 0.10
C LEU A 162 15.30 -17.76 0.49
N ASN A 163 14.15 -18.39 0.21
CA ASN A 163 12.86 -17.79 0.45
C ASN A 163 12.52 -17.72 1.96
N THR A 164 12.68 -16.52 2.55
CA THR A 164 12.25 -16.20 3.92
C THR A 164 10.81 -15.68 3.99
N ARG A 165 10.11 -15.59 2.85
CA ARG A 165 8.74 -15.09 2.75
C ARG A 165 7.70 -16.19 3.02
N THR A 166 7.77 -16.84 4.17
CA THR A 166 6.81 -17.89 4.59
C THR A 166 5.35 -17.40 4.50
N LYS A 167 5.13 -16.09 4.61
CA LYS A 167 3.82 -15.44 4.46
C LYS A 167 3.20 -15.59 3.07
N ASP A 168 4.01 -15.68 2.01
CA ASP A 168 3.51 -15.84 0.64
C ASP A 168 2.83 -17.21 0.45
N TYR A 169 3.30 -18.26 1.14
CA TYR A 169 2.63 -19.56 1.15
C TYR A 169 1.25 -19.50 1.80
N TYR A 170 1.13 -18.78 2.93
CA TYR A 170 -0.17 -18.59 3.58
C TYR A 170 -1.11 -17.82 2.66
N ASP A 171 -0.65 -16.72 2.08
CA ASP A 171 -1.42 -15.89 1.15
C ASP A 171 -1.87 -16.67 -0.12
N LEU A 172 -1.26 -17.79 -0.49
CA LEU A 172 -1.73 -18.62 -1.60
C LEU A 172 -2.77 -19.69 -1.20
N LEU A 173 -2.93 -19.95 0.11
CA LEU A 173 -3.84 -20.97 0.63
C LEU A 173 -5.24 -20.42 0.97
N ILE A 174 -5.35 -19.10 1.16
CA ILE A 174 -6.60 -18.37 1.46
C ILE A 174 -7.09 -17.62 0.22
#